data_AF-C2KZW4-F1
#
_entry.id   AF-C2KZW4-F1
#
_cell.length_a   1.000
_cell.length_b   1.000
_cell.length_c   1.000
_cell.angle_alpha   90.00
_cell.angle_beta   90.00
_cell.angle_gamma   90.00
#
_symmetry.space_group_name_H-M   'P 1'
#
loop_
_entity.id
_entity.type
_entity.pdbx_description
1 polymer ?
#
loop_
_entity_poly.entity_id
_entity_poly.type
_entity_poly.pdbx_seq_one_letter_code
_entity_poly.pdbx_strand_id
1 'polypeptide(L)'
;MRSVLGDRTAVFDDGGRKLSITKDGISVEGKKSFSLSFSEVGAILPMRYCNSNMLYSLIFRDLQGKNISLPDLETDTKANGRGHNIAETKTLLLAFARNKLGAEFPNSIDSLDIPIAFNLKEKEIRLSGGHITGAKHSIPLTAIRRVKMVTNGTISNLGIYTKEKGGFFDFPDMSIPANELTLPILEAAMTRNTGVGIDFSRGDGFAQKTSEFMIIRFLSADFFINEDGSFSAEWQERVCDRISAYGYEEDTLLEQAILL
;
A
#
# COMPACT_ATOMS: atom_id res chain seq x y z
N MET A 1 9.52 -5.21 -11.21
CA MET A 1 9.48 -4.32 -10.06
C MET A 1 10.84 -4.18 -9.42
N ARG A 2 11.33 -2.95 -9.31
CA ARG A 2 12.54 -2.65 -8.57
C ARG A 2 12.31 -2.87 -7.07
N SER A 3 13.26 -3.56 -6.43
CA SER A 3 13.28 -3.75 -4.98
C SER A 3 14.48 -3.02 -4.41
N VAL A 4 14.25 -1.90 -3.74
CA VAL A 4 15.32 -1.17 -3.06
C VAL A 4 15.93 -2.04 -1.97
N LEU A 5 15.09 -2.67 -1.12
CA LEU A 5 15.59 -3.55 -0.08
C LEU A 5 16.36 -4.75 -0.66
N GLY A 6 15.91 -5.30 -1.79
CA GLY A 6 16.54 -6.47 -2.42
C GLY A 6 16.51 -7.68 -1.50
N ASP A 7 17.67 -8.36 -1.38
CA ASP A 7 17.89 -9.46 -0.42
C ASP A 7 18.40 -8.99 0.95
N ARG A 8 18.58 -7.68 1.14
CA ARG A 8 19.08 -7.11 2.39
C ARG A 8 18.01 -7.15 3.47
N THR A 9 18.45 -7.05 4.72
CA THR A 9 17.58 -6.88 5.89
C THR A 9 17.66 -5.44 6.36
N ALA A 10 16.52 -4.76 6.45
CA ALA A 10 16.42 -3.45 7.09
C ALA A 10 16.20 -3.62 8.59
N VAL A 11 17.12 -3.12 9.40
CA VAL A 11 17.08 -3.22 10.86
C VAL A 11 16.86 -1.85 11.46
N PHE A 12 15.73 -1.69 12.15
CA PHE A 12 15.41 -0.53 12.98
C PHE A 12 15.61 -0.90 14.45
N ASP A 13 16.60 -0.27 15.09
CA ASP A 13 16.92 -0.50 16.51
C ASP A 13 16.50 0.73 17.32
N ASP A 14 15.43 0.59 18.09
CA ASP A 14 14.91 1.66 18.94
C ASP A 14 14.48 1.16 20.32
N GLY A 15 15.05 1.76 21.37
CA GLY A 15 14.52 1.63 22.74
C GLY A 15 14.55 0.21 23.30
N GLY A 16 15.50 -0.63 22.86
CA GLY A 16 15.58 -2.03 23.27
C GLY A 16 14.62 -2.96 22.51
N ARG A 17 14.02 -2.47 21.42
CA ARG A 17 13.31 -3.25 20.41
C ARG A 17 14.09 -3.14 19.10
N LYS A 18 14.33 -4.29 18.47
CA LYS A 18 14.94 -4.36 17.15
C LYS A 18 13.94 -4.98 16.18
N LEU A 19 13.47 -4.20 15.21
CA LEU A 19 12.61 -4.66 14.12
C LEU A 19 13.48 -4.90 12.89
N SER A 20 13.54 -6.16 12.44
CA SER A 20 14.19 -6.55 11.20
C SER A 20 13.13 -6.85 10.14
N ILE A 21 13.27 -6.26 8.97
CA ILE A 21 12.35 -6.42 7.83
C ILE A 21 13.14 -6.99 6.66
N THR A 22 12.63 -8.07 6.08
CA THR A 22 13.16 -8.69 4.86
C THR A 22 12.08 -8.66 3.77
N LYS A 23 12.42 -9.11 2.56
CA LYS A 23 11.44 -9.33 1.49
C LYS A 23 10.38 -10.40 1.82
N ASP A 24 10.64 -11.26 2.81
CA ASP A 24 9.81 -12.44 3.11
C ASP A 24 9.08 -12.35 4.45
N GLY A 25 9.41 -11.37 5.30
CA GLY A 25 8.75 -11.22 6.59
C GLY A 25 9.44 -10.25 7.53
N ILE A 26 9.11 -10.38 8.80
CA ILE A 26 9.67 -9.57 9.88
C ILE A 26 10.12 -10.43 11.05
N SER A 27 11.11 -9.92 11.79
CA SER A 27 11.43 -10.39 13.13
C SER A 27 11.53 -9.21 14.10
N VAL A 28 11.03 -9.41 15.30
CA VAL A 28 11.10 -8.45 16.39
C VAL A 28 11.87 -9.08 17.54
N GLU A 29 12.97 -8.46 17.93
CA GLU A 29 13.73 -8.80 19.13
C GLU A 29 13.44 -7.76 20.23
N GLY A 30 13.45 -8.18 21.49
CA GLY A 30 13.26 -7.31 22.65
C GLY A 30 12.46 -8.00 23.75
N LYS A 31 11.62 -7.25 24.47
CA LYS A 31 10.83 -7.79 25.59
C LYS A 31 9.76 -8.79 25.16
N LYS A 32 9.17 -8.61 23.98
CA LYS A 32 8.14 -9.49 23.41
C LYS A 32 8.54 -9.89 21.98
N SER A 33 9.51 -10.79 21.88
CA SER A 33 10.05 -11.21 20.59
C SER A 33 9.08 -12.10 19.81
N PHE A 34 9.05 -11.94 18.50
CA PHE A 34 8.34 -12.83 17.58
C PHE A 34 8.93 -12.74 16.17
N SER A 35 8.53 -13.66 15.30
CA SER A 35 8.81 -13.58 13.86
C SER A 35 7.53 -13.93 13.11
N LEU A 36 7.37 -13.35 11.93
CA LEU A 36 6.17 -13.52 11.11
C LEU A 36 6.56 -13.56 9.65
N SER A 37 6.17 -14.63 8.96
CA SER A 37 6.35 -14.74 7.52
C SER A 37 5.23 -13.99 6.79
N PHE A 38 5.56 -13.23 5.75
CA PHE A 38 4.54 -12.62 4.90
C PHE A 38 3.69 -13.66 4.19
N SER A 39 4.16 -14.90 3.99
CA SER A 39 3.33 -15.99 3.43
C SER A 39 2.11 -16.32 4.30
N GLU A 40 2.16 -16.04 5.60
CA GLU A 40 1.07 -16.27 6.56
C GLU A 40 0.10 -15.09 6.65
N VAL A 41 0.52 -13.92 6.17
CA VAL A 41 -0.22 -12.65 6.28
C VAL A 41 -1.07 -12.42 5.03
N GLY A 42 -2.37 -12.22 5.24
CA GLY A 42 -3.34 -11.82 4.22
C GLY A 42 -3.58 -10.31 4.17
N ALA A 43 -3.46 -9.61 5.30
CA ALA A 43 -3.59 -8.15 5.36
C ALA A 43 -2.90 -7.55 6.58
N ILE A 44 -2.47 -6.30 6.46
CA ILE A 44 -1.94 -5.49 7.56
C ILE A 44 -2.89 -4.32 7.80
N LEU A 45 -3.27 -4.09 9.05
CA LEU A 45 -4.09 -2.95 9.46
C LEU A 45 -3.24 -1.99 10.30
N PRO A 46 -2.73 -0.91 9.68
CA PRO A 46 -1.94 0.08 10.39
C PRO A 46 -2.86 1.09 11.10
N MET A 47 -2.99 0.93 12.41
CA MET A 47 -3.82 1.78 13.26
C MET A 47 -3.14 3.14 13.46
N ARG A 48 -3.95 4.20 13.48
CA ARG A 48 -3.52 5.61 13.59
C ARG A 48 -2.68 6.14 12.42
N TYR A 49 -2.44 5.31 11.41
CA TYR A 49 -1.50 5.64 10.34
C TYR A 49 -1.95 6.83 9.51
N CYS A 50 -3.24 6.91 9.18
CA CYS A 50 -3.76 8.01 8.37
C CYS A 50 -4.04 9.31 9.13
N ASN A 51 -3.95 9.31 10.47
CA ASN A 51 -4.32 10.46 11.31
C ASN A 51 -3.28 10.80 12.40
N SER A 52 -2.09 10.22 12.32
CA SER A 52 -0.97 10.54 13.21
C SER A 52 0.36 10.53 12.46
N ASN A 53 1.34 11.28 12.96
CA ASN A 53 2.68 11.36 12.36
C ASN A 53 3.72 10.51 13.07
N MET A 54 3.32 9.67 14.04
CA MET A 54 4.20 8.72 14.74
C MET A 54 3.36 7.71 15.53
N LEU A 55 4.02 6.68 16.07
CA LEU A 55 3.43 5.67 16.96
C LEU A 55 2.22 4.96 16.34
N TYR A 56 2.50 3.99 15.47
CA TYR A 56 1.49 3.20 14.79
C TYR A 56 1.46 1.79 15.34
N SER A 57 0.24 1.27 15.55
CA SER A 57 0.05 -0.12 15.96
C SER A 57 -0.32 -0.95 14.74
N LEU A 58 0.38 -2.06 14.52
CA LEU A 58 0.11 -2.94 13.38
C LEU A 58 -0.65 -4.18 13.82
N ILE A 59 -1.82 -4.42 13.22
CA ILE A 59 -2.58 -5.66 13.38
C ILE A 59 -2.41 -6.49 12.12
N PHE A 60 -1.87 -7.70 12.27
CA PHE A 60 -1.71 -8.66 11.18
C PHE A 60 -2.91 -9.59 11.12
N ARG A 61 -3.40 -9.85 9.91
CA ARG A 61 -4.47 -10.81 9.65
C ARG A 61 -3.98 -11.95 8.78
N ASP A 62 -4.46 -13.15 9.06
CA ASP A 62 -4.19 -14.34 8.27
C ASP A 62 -4.89 -14.28 6.91
N LEU A 63 -4.67 -15.30 6.09
CA LEU A 63 -5.27 -15.45 4.77
C LEU A 63 -6.81 -15.59 4.82
N GLN A 64 -7.41 -15.82 5.99
CA GLN A 64 -8.86 -15.86 6.20
C GLN A 64 -9.40 -14.56 6.83
N GLY A 65 -8.56 -13.55 6.99
CA GLY A 65 -8.92 -12.25 7.56
C GLY A 65 -9.09 -12.23 9.07
N LYS A 66 -8.64 -13.26 9.79
CA LYS A 66 -8.63 -13.29 11.26
C LYS A 66 -7.33 -12.70 11.80
N ASN A 67 -7.38 -12.04 12.95
CA ASN A 67 -6.17 -11.50 13.56
C ASN A 67 -5.22 -12.64 13.95
N ILE A 68 -3.95 -12.52 13.54
CA ILE A 68 -2.89 -13.44 13.96
C ILE A 68 -2.54 -13.11 15.41
N SER A 69 -2.46 -14.13 16.27
CA SER A 69 -2.10 -13.94 17.68
C SER A 69 -0.60 -13.69 17.81
N LEU A 70 -0.23 -12.42 17.90
CA LEU A 70 1.14 -11.94 18.08
C LEU A 70 1.19 -10.90 19.20
N PRO A 71 2.37 -10.65 19.78
CA PRO A 71 2.59 -9.44 20.55
C PRO A 71 2.24 -8.17 19.77
N ASP A 72 1.78 -7.13 20.47
CA ASP A 72 1.55 -5.82 19.86
C ASP A 72 2.85 -5.28 19.25
N LEU A 73 2.80 -4.89 17.98
CA LEU A 73 3.88 -4.21 17.30
C LEU A 73 3.54 -2.72 17.17
N GLU A 74 4.30 -1.91 17.88
CA GLU A 74 4.34 -0.47 17.69
C GLU A 74 5.56 -0.09 16.85
N THR A 75 5.35 0.84 15.92
CA THR A 75 6.34 1.30 14.94
C THR A 75 6.43 2.82 14.98
N ASP A 76 7.58 3.35 14.58
CA ASP A 76 7.82 4.80 14.50
C ASP A 76 7.58 5.49 15.85
N THR A 77 8.09 4.88 16.93
CA THR A 77 7.81 5.25 18.33
C THR A 77 8.47 6.56 18.76
N LYS A 78 9.58 6.95 18.12
CA LYS A 78 10.30 8.20 18.40
C LYS A 78 10.08 9.23 17.32
N ALA A 79 9.70 10.45 17.72
CA ALA A 79 9.59 11.56 16.79
C ALA A 79 10.95 11.85 16.12
N ASN A 80 10.95 12.02 14.80
CA ASN A 80 12.16 12.30 14.02
C ASN A 80 12.24 13.76 13.52
N GLY A 81 11.25 14.60 13.86
CA GLY A 81 11.19 16.01 13.46
C GLY A 81 11.00 16.29 11.96
N ARG A 82 10.84 15.25 11.12
CA ARG A 82 10.83 15.33 9.65
C ARG A 82 9.43 15.24 9.02
N GLY A 83 8.39 15.72 9.70
CA GLY A 83 7.01 15.65 9.20
C GLY A 83 6.41 14.26 9.41
N HIS A 84 6.32 13.44 8.36
CA HIS A 84 5.78 12.07 8.45
C HIS A 84 6.87 11.11 8.99
N ASN A 85 6.80 10.75 10.27
CA ASN A 85 7.66 9.70 10.85
C ASN A 85 7.05 8.33 10.58
N ILE A 86 7.43 7.72 9.45
CA ILE A 86 6.80 6.50 8.91
C ILE A 86 7.82 5.47 8.42
N ALA A 87 9.10 5.63 8.75
CA ALA A 87 10.17 4.82 8.18
C ALA A 87 9.99 3.32 8.47
N GLU A 88 9.67 2.96 9.71
CA GLU A 88 9.44 1.56 10.08
C GLU A 88 8.18 1.03 9.40
N THR A 89 7.05 1.73 9.56
CA THR A 89 5.75 1.28 9.05
C THR A 89 5.74 1.18 7.54
N LYS A 90 6.21 2.23 6.85
CA LYS A 90 6.18 2.28 5.39
C LYS A 90 7.12 1.23 4.81
N THR A 91 8.33 1.07 5.33
CA THR A 91 9.24 0.01 4.87
C THR A 91 8.60 -1.37 5.00
N LEU A 92 7.93 -1.64 6.13
CA LEU A 92 7.22 -2.91 6.36
C LEU A 92 6.08 -3.12 5.35
N LEU A 93 5.23 -2.11 5.16
CA LEU A 93 4.11 -2.17 4.23
C LEU A 93 4.57 -2.33 2.78
N LEU A 94 5.65 -1.64 2.39
CA LEU A 94 6.25 -1.78 1.06
C LEU A 94 6.83 -3.17 0.86
N ALA A 95 7.59 -3.71 1.83
CA ALA A 95 8.12 -5.06 1.76
C ALA A 95 7.00 -6.12 1.65
N PHE A 96 5.94 -5.97 2.43
CA PHE A 96 4.75 -6.83 2.33
C PHE A 96 4.08 -6.72 0.96
N ALA A 97 3.86 -5.50 0.46
CA ALA A 97 3.28 -5.29 -0.85
C ALA A 97 4.12 -5.93 -1.95
N ARG A 98 5.45 -5.79 -1.90
CA ARG A 98 6.34 -6.43 -2.87
C ARG A 98 6.27 -7.94 -2.83
N ASN A 99 6.21 -8.53 -1.64
CA ASN A 99 6.06 -9.97 -1.46
C ASN A 99 4.78 -10.50 -2.14
N LYS A 100 3.67 -9.75 -2.04
CA LYS A 100 2.38 -10.16 -2.62
C LYS A 100 2.24 -9.86 -4.10
N LEU A 101 2.74 -8.72 -4.57
CA LEU A 101 2.64 -8.30 -5.98
C LEU A 101 3.66 -9.05 -6.86
N GLY A 102 4.77 -9.50 -6.28
CA GLY A 102 5.81 -10.25 -6.99
C GLY A 102 6.70 -9.36 -7.86
N ALA A 103 7.84 -9.93 -8.29
CA ALA A 103 8.87 -9.21 -9.03
C ALA A 103 8.39 -8.72 -10.41
N GLU A 104 7.42 -9.38 -11.05
CA GLU A 104 6.92 -9.00 -12.38
C GLU A 104 5.92 -7.84 -12.37
N PHE A 105 5.50 -7.36 -11.20
CA PHE A 105 4.66 -6.18 -11.11
C PHE A 105 5.42 -4.94 -11.66
N PRO A 106 4.75 -3.99 -12.36
CA PRO A 106 3.31 -3.97 -12.65
C PRO A 106 2.93 -4.66 -13.98
N ASN A 107 3.88 -5.27 -14.68
CA ASN A 107 3.64 -5.91 -15.98
C ASN A 107 2.74 -7.16 -15.85
N SER A 108 2.80 -7.84 -14.71
CA SER A 108 1.99 -9.03 -14.41
C SER A 108 0.60 -8.74 -13.84
N ILE A 109 0.17 -7.46 -13.75
CA ILE A 109 -1.05 -7.07 -13.03
C ILE A 109 -2.30 -7.83 -13.47
N ASP A 110 -2.45 -8.16 -14.76
CA ASP A 110 -3.62 -8.89 -15.27
C ASP A 110 -3.55 -10.41 -15.00
N SER A 111 -2.38 -10.94 -14.63
CA SER A 111 -2.16 -12.35 -14.30
C SER A 111 -2.10 -12.64 -12.80
N LEU A 112 -2.10 -11.61 -11.95
CA LEU A 112 -2.09 -11.78 -10.50
C LEU A 112 -3.35 -12.54 -10.03
N ASP A 113 -3.18 -13.43 -9.04
CA ASP A 113 -4.26 -14.12 -8.35
C ASP A 113 -4.05 -14.06 -6.83
N ILE A 114 -4.41 -12.93 -6.22
CA ILE A 114 -4.14 -12.64 -4.81
C ILE A 114 -5.34 -11.96 -4.14
N PRO A 115 -5.60 -12.23 -2.84
CA PRO A 115 -6.45 -11.38 -2.04
C PRO A 115 -5.76 -10.01 -1.88
N ILE A 116 -6.50 -8.92 -2.09
CA ILE A 116 -5.96 -7.55 -2.03
C ILE A 116 -6.59 -6.70 -0.92
N ALA A 117 -7.80 -7.05 -0.48
CA ALA A 117 -8.47 -6.37 0.62
C ALA A 117 -9.63 -7.19 1.20
N PHE A 118 -10.20 -6.69 2.30
CA PHE A 118 -11.44 -7.21 2.87
C PHE A 118 -12.33 -6.07 3.36
N ASN A 119 -13.64 -6.12 3.08
CA ASN A 119 -14.61 -5.24 3.74
C ASN A 119 -15.96 -5.93 3.98
N LEU A 120 -16.86 -5.29 4.74
CA LEU A 120 -18.14 -5.89 5.11
C LEU A 120 -19.07 -6.14 3.91
N LYS A 121 -19.00 -5.30 2.87
CA LYS A 121 -19.90 -5.30 1.71
C LYS A 121 -19.50 -6.36 0.68
N GLU A 122 -18.21 -6.41 0.35
CA GLU A 122 -17.62 -7.25 -0.68
C GLU A 122 -16.98 -8.53 -0.11
N LYS A 123 -16.85 -8.66 1.22
CA LYS A 123 -16.10 -9.75 1.86
C LYS A 123 -14.63 -9.71 1.42
N GLU A 124 -14.05 -10.86 1.07
CA GLU A 124 -12.75 -10.92 0.41
C GLU A 124 -12.83 -10.22 -0.95
N ILE A 125 -11.86 -9.35 -1.21
CA ILE A 125 -11.67 -8.69 -2.49
C ILE A 125 -10.36 -9.24 -3.06
N ARG A 126 -10.44 -9.80 -4.27
CA ARG A 126 -9.35 -10.49 -4.94
C ARG A 126 -9.07 -9.86 -6.29
N LEU A 127 -7.79 -9.74 -6.64
CA LEU A 127 -7.37 -9.53 -8.01
C LEU A 127 -7.10 -10.91 -8.62
N SER A 128 -7.83 -11.28 -9.67
CA SER A 128 -7.66 -12.55 -10.38
C SER A 128 -8.04 -12.38 -11.85
N GLY A 129 -7.17 -12.82 -12.77
CA GLY A 129 -7.42 -12.77 -14.22
C GLY A 129 -7.79 -11.37 -14.73
N GLY A 130 -7.12 -10.32 -14.23
CA GLY A 130 -7.36 -8.94 -14.62
C GLY A 130 -8.68 -8.37 -14.10
N HIS A 131 -9.29 -8.98 -13.09
CA HIS A 131 -10.53 -8.51 -12.46
C HIS A 131 -10.33 -8.26 -10.97
N ILE A 132 -10.87 -7.15 -10.48
CA ILE A 132 -11.10 -6.93 -9.05
C ILE A 132 -12.48 -7.49 -8.74
N THR A 133 -12.51 -8.58 -7.97
CA THR A 133 -13.74 -9.31 -7.65
C THR A 133 -13.96 -9.34 -6.15
N GLY A 134 -15.17 -8.96 -5.74
CA GLY A 134 -15.72 -9.18 -4.41
C GLY A 134 -17.02 -9.98 -4.49
N ALA A 135 -17.67 -10.17 -3.36
CA ALA A 135 -18.91 -10.95 -3.26
C ALA A 135 -20.08 -10.38 -4.07
N LYS A 136 -20.10 -9.07 -4.36
CA LYS A 136 -21.21 -8.43 -5.09
C LYS A 136 -20.83 -7.91 -6.46
N HIS A 137 -19.59 -7.50 -6.65
CA HIS A 137 -19.13 -6.87 -7.87
C HIS A 137 -17.87 -7.55 -8.40
N SER A 138 -17.74 -7.59 -9.73
CA SER A 138 -16.51 -7.94 -10.43
C SER A 138 -16.27 -6.90 -11.51
N ILE A 139 -15.13 -6.23 -11.46
CA ILE A 139 -14.77 -5.15 -12.39
C ILE A 139 -13.47 -5.53 -13.09
N PRO A 140 -13.45 -5.65 -14.43
CA PRO A 140 -12.20 -5.80 -15.17
C PRO A 140 -11.36 -4.54 -15.03
N LEU A 141 -10.05 -4.70 -14.79
CA LEU A 141 -9.10 -3.60 -14.66
C LEU A 141 -9.16 -2.67 -15.87
N THR A 142 -9.34 -3.20 -17.07
CA THR A 142 -9.42 -2.44 -18.33
C THR A 142 -10.67 -1.57 -18.48
N ALA A 143 -11.73 -1.83 -17.71
CA ALA A 143 -12.95 -1.02 -17.70
C ALA A 143 -12.88 0.14 -16.71
N ILE A 144 -11.86 0.20 -15.84
CA ILE A 144 -11.70 1.30 -14.89
C ILE A 144 -11.42 2.59 -15.67
N ARG A 145 -12.20 3.63 -15.37
CA ARG A 145 -12.10 4.97 -16.00
C ARG A 145 -11.86 6.08 -15.01
N ARG A 146 -12.27 5.92 -13.75
CA ARG A 146 -11.91 6.83 -12.65
C ARG A 146 -11.74 6.04 -11.37
N VAL A 147 -10.79 6.46 -10.55
CA VAL A 147 -10.67 6.03 -9.16
C VAL A 147 -10.56 7.28 -8.31
N LYS A 148 -11.36 7.37 -7.26
CA LYS A 148 -11.35 8.49 -6.31
C LYS A 148 -10.97 7.99 -4.94
N MET A 149 -9.97 8.62 -4.33
CA MET A 149 -9.69 8.43 -2.92
C MET A 149 -10.77 9.13 -2.09
N VAL A 150 -11.38 8.39 -1.18
CA VAL A 150 -12.40 8.90 -0.26
C VAL A 150 -12.01 8.50 1.15
N THR A 151 -11.74 9.49 1.99
CA THR A 151 -11.44 9.28 3.41
C THR A 151 -12.42 10.06 4.27
N ASN A 152 -12.75 9.50 5.43
CA ASN A 152 -13.59 10.15 6.45
C ASN A 152 -12.84 10.33 7.78
N GLY A 153 -11.50 10.35 7.72
CA GLY A 153 -10.61 10.45 8.88
C GLY A 153 -10.41 9.14 9.65
N THR A 154 -11.31 8.16 9.51
CA THR A 154 -11.19 6.83 10.15
C THR A 154 -10.93 5.72 9.13
N ILE A 155 -11.61 5.77 8.00
CA ILE A 155 -11.56 4.77 6.93
C ILE A 155 -11.23 5.49 5.63
N SER A 156 -10.25 4.96 4.91
CA SER A 156 -9.89 5.41 3.56
C SER A 156 -10.27 4.31 2.56
N ASN A 157 -11.04 4.67 1.55
CA ASN A 157 -11.50 3.76 0.49
C ASN A 157 -11.20 4.35 -0.89
N LEU A 158 -11.08 3.45 -1.86
CA LEU A 158 -10.97 3.73 -3.27
C LEU A 158 -12.34 3.47 -3.93
N GLY A 159 -12.97 4.53 -4.41
CA GLY A 159 -14.19 4.42 -5.23
C GLY A 159 -13.81 4.19 -6.68
N ILE A 160 -14.16 3.04 -7.23
CA ILE A 160 -13.87 2.61 -8.61
C ILE A 160 -15.07 2.94 -9.49
N TYR A 161 -14.82 3.56 -10.64
CA TYR A 161 -15.84 3.94 -11.63
C TYR A 161 -15.44 3.46 -13.02
N THR A 162 -16.39 2.87 -13.72
CA THR A 162 -16.26 2.38 -15.11
C THR A 162 -16.68 3.40 -16.15
N LYS A 163 -17.34 4.48 -15.73
CA LYS A 163 -17.74 5.60 -16.60
C LYS A 163 -16.71 6.73 -16.54
N GLU A 164 -16.39 7.32 -17.69
CA GLU A 164 -15.46 8.45 -17.79
C GLU A 164 -15.91 9.71 -17.06
N LYS A 165 -17.22 9.95 -16.99
CA LYS A 165 -17.79 11.14 -16.33
C LYS A 165 -18.88 10.73 -15.35
N GLY A 166 -18.99 11.51 -14.27
CA GLY A 166 -20.05 11.39 -13.28
C GLY A 166 -21.29 12.18 -13.68
N GLY A 167 -22.45 11.79 -13.15
CA GLY A 167 -23.69 12.56 -13.20
C GLY A 167 -24.04 13.19 -11.85
N PHE A 168 -25.28 13.67 -11.70
CA PHE A 168 -25.80 14.24 -10.45
C PHE A 168 -25.69 13.27 -9.25
N PHE A 169 -25.74 11.96 -9.51
CA PHE A 169 -25.47 10.89 -8.54
C PHE A 169 -24.28 10.04 -9.01
N ASP A 170 -23.07 10.51 -8.71
CA ASP A 170 -21.81 9.85 -9.09
C ASP A 170 -21.32 8.87 -8.01
N PHE A 171 -22.05 7.76 -7.83
CA PHE A 171 -21.65 6.66 -6.94
C PHE A 171 -20.64 5.73 -7.62
N PRO A 172 -19.67 5.17 -6.86
CA PRO A 172 -18.72 4.21 -7.42
C PRO A 172 -19.42 2.88 -7.73
N ASP A 173 -18.99 2.23 -8.81
CA ASP A 173 -19.42 0.88 -9.18
C ASP A 173 -18.96 -0.15 -8.12
N MET A 174 -17.77 0.07 -7.55
CA MET A 174 -17.24 -0.70 -6.42
C MET A 174 -16.43 0.20 -5.49
N SER A 175 -16.49 -0.06 -4.18
CA SER A 175 -15.68 0.66 -3.18
C SER A 175 -14.89 -0.35 -2.37
N ILE A 176 -13.57 -0.16 -2.34
CA ILE A 176 -12.63 -1.08 -1.69
C ILE A 176 -11.72 -0.32 -0.71
N PRO A 177 -11.20 -0.97 0.34
CA PRO A 177 -10.25 -0.33 1.25
C PRO A 177 -9.00 0.18 0.52
N ALA A 178 -8.49 1.34 0.92
CA ALA A 178 -7.19 1.83 0.50
C ALA A 178 -6.10 1.22 1.40
N ASN A 179 -5.13 0.52 0.81
CA ASN A 179 -4.02 -0.12 1.51
C ASN A 179 -2.80 -0.24 0.58
N GLU A 180 -1.74 -0.89 1.07
CA GLU A 180 -0.47 -1.12 0.39
C GLU A 180 -0.56 -1.99 -0.87
N LEU A 181 -1.66 -2.71 -1.10
CA LEU A 181 -1.89 -3.50 -2.31
C LEU A 181 -2.83 -2.80 -3.29
N THR A 182 -3.97 -2.28 -2.80
CA THR A 182 -5.01 -1.70 -3.66
C THR A 182 -4.56 -0.39 -4.30
N LEU A 183 -3.73 0.41 -3.61
CA LEU A 183 -3.19 1.65 -4.15
C LEU A 183 -2.29 1.44 -5.37
N PRO A 184 -1.20 0.66 -5.31
CA PRO A 184 -0.35 0.46 -6.48
C PRO A 184 -1.08 -0.23 -7.64
N ILE A 185 -1.96 -1.19 -7.34
CA ILE A 185 -2.79 -1.86 -8.37
C ILE A 185 -3.69 -0.86 -9.09
N LEU A 186 -4.41 -0.02 -8.36
CA LEU A 186 -5.35 0.94 -8.96
C LEU A 186 -4.63 2.12 -9.62
N GLU A 187 -3.46 2.55 -9.11
CA GLU A 187 -2.60 3.53 -9.80
C GLU A 187 -2.10 3.01 -11.15
N ALA A 188 -1.61 1.77 -11.20
CA ALA A 188 -1.20 1.13 -12.44
C ALA A 188 -2.37 1.03 -13.42
N ALA A 189 -3.50 0.47 -12.99
CA ALA A 189 -4.66 0.28 -13.85
C ALA A 189 -5.22 1.62 -14.37
N MET A 190 -5.36 2.63 -13.51
CA MET A 190 -5.86 3.96 -13.89
C MET A 190 -4.96 4.63 -14.91
N THR A 191 -3.65 4.69 -14.62
CA THR A 191 -2.72 5.43 -15.47
C THR A 191 -2.52 4.71 -16.79
N ARG A 192 -2.49 3.37 -16.79
CA ARG A 192 -2.49 2.56 -18.01
C ARG A 192 -3.72 2.84 -18.89
N ASN A 193 -4.91 2.92 -18.30
CA ASN A 193 -6.15 3.05 -19.06
C ASN A 193 -6.45 4.47 -19.54
N THR A 194 -6.03 5.48 -18.77
CA THR A 194 -6.52 6.85 -18.94
C THR A 194 -5.42 7.90 -19.04
N GLY A 195 -4.17 7.51 -18.76
CA GLY A 195 -3.05 8.44 -18.65
C GLY A 195 -3.04 9.28 -17.37
N VAL A 196 -4.06 9.16 -16.51
CA VAL A 196 -4.13 9.84 -15.21
C VAL A 196 -4.21 8.84 -14.05
N GLY A 197 -3.71 9.23 -12.88
CA GLY A 197 -3.73 8.42 -11.66
C GLY A 197 -5.04 8.47 -10.88
N ILE A 198 -5.00 8.00 -9.63
CA ILE A 198 -6.11 8.13 -8.68
C ILE A 198 -6.32 9.62 -8.35
N ASP A 199 -7.58 10.02 -8.24
CA ASP A 199 -7.96 11.35 -7.78
C ASP A 199 -7.85 11.44 -6.24
N PHE A 200 -6.80 12.13 -5.77
CA PHE A 200 -6.56 12.42 -4.35
C PHE A 200 -7.04 13.82 -3.94
N SER A 201 -7.74 14.56 -4.80
CA SER A 201 -8.12 15.95 -4.57
C SER A 201 -9.09 16.15 -3.40
N ARG A 202 -9.73 15.08 -2.92
CA ARG A 202 -10.66 15.13 -1.80
C ARG A 202 -9.95 14.84 -0.48
N GLY A 203 -10.18 15.71 0.49
CA GLY A 203 -9.71 15.58 1.86
C GLY A 203 -10.56 14.64 2.73
N ASP A 204 -10.31 14.67 4.03
CA ASP A 204 -11.00 13.86 5.05
C ASP A 204 -12.32 14.45 5.55
N GLY A 205 -12.69 15.62 5.04
CA GLY A 205 -13.85 16.38 5.52
C GLY A 205 -13.60 17.10 6.85
N PHE A 206 -12.37 17.06 7.37
CA PHE A 206 -11.94 17.73 8.59
C PHE A 206 -10.76 18.67 8.28
N ALA A 207 -9.55 18.32 8.70
CA ALA A 207 -8.38 19.18 8.63
C ALA A 207 -7.60 19.02 7.32
N GLN A 208 -7.69 17.86 6.67
CA GLN A 208 -6.91 17.57 5.48
C GLN A 208 -7.70 17.97 4.25
N LYS A 209 -7.11 18.81 3.39
CA LYS A 209 -7.75 19.31 2.17
C LYS A 209 -7.73 18.28 1.04
N THR A 210 -6.71 17.43 1.01
CA THR A 210 -6.49 16.37 0.02
C THR A 210 -6.18 15.05 0.72
N SER A 211 -6.28 13.94 -0.01
CA SER A 211 -5.88 12.61 0.46
C SER A 211 -4.47 12.22 0.03
N GLU A 212 -3.64 13.18 -0.37
CA GLU A 212 -2.30 12.92 -0.91
C GLU A 212 -1.35 12.28 0.10
N PHE A 213 -1.63 12.40 1.40
CA PHE A 213 -0.92 11.67 2.44
C PHE A 213 -0.97 10.14 2.22
N MET A 214 -1.95 9.62 1.48
CA MET A 214 -2.02 8.21 1.11
C MET A 214 -0.89 7.81 0.16
N ILE A 215 -0.46 8.72 -0.73
CA ILE A 215 0.68 8.50 -1.63
C ILE A 215 1.95 8.40 -0.79
N ILE A 216 2.16 9.37 0.10
CA ILE A 216 3.30 9.41 1.02
C ILE A 216 3.42 8.13 1.86
N ARG A 217 2.29 7.54 2.27
CA ARG A 217 2.26 6.45 3.25
C ARG A 217 2.31 5.05 2.63
N PHE A 218 1.68 4.84 1.48
CA PHE A 218 1.47 3.50 0.94
C PHE A 218 2.12 3.26 -0.42
N LEU A 219 2.50 4.31 -1.15
CA LEU A 219 3.09 4.19 -2.49
C LEU A 219 4.61 4.39 -2.46
N SER A 220 5.27 3.73 -3.41
CA SER A 220 6.68 3.89 -3.79
C SER A 220 6.73 3.91 -5.32
N ALA A 221 7.59 4.75 -5.89
CA ALA A 221 7.77 4.81 -7.33
C ALA A 221 8.39 3.52 -7.89
N ASP A 222 9.21 2.83 -7.10
CA ASP A 222 9.86 1.56 -7.48
C ASP A 222 8.88 0.44 -7.81
N PHE A 223 7.62 0.55 -7.36
CA PHE A 223 6.55 -0.34 -7.78
C PHE A 223 6.30 -0.34 -9.29
N PHE A 224 6.67 0.73 -9.99
CA PHE A 224 6.40 0.93 -11.41
C PHE A 224 7.65 0.87 -12.28
N ILE A 225 8.81 0.55 -11.69
CA ILE A 225 10.08 0.41 -12.38
C ILE A 225 10.38 -1.09 -12.53
N ASN A 226 10.89 -1.54 -13.69
CA ASN A 226 11.37 -2.90 -13.86
C ASN A 226 12.60 -3.18 -12.98
N GLU A 227 12.93 -4.46 -12.77
CA GLU A 227 14.07 -4.81 -11.92
C GLU A 227 15.40 -4.24 -12.43
N ASP A 228 15.57 -4.16 -13.75
CA ASP A 228 16.73 -3.58 -14.43
C ASP A 228 16.73 -2.04 -14.46
N GLY A 229 15.74 -1.39 -13.85
CA GLY A 229 15.58 0.06 -13.85
C GLY A 229 14.85 0.63 -15.07
N SER A 230 14.42 -0.21 -16.01
CA SER A 230 13.70 0.23 -17.22
C SER A 230 12.20 0.40 -16.99
N PHE A 231 11.51 0.94 -18.01
CA PHE A 231 10.05 0.98 -18.08
C PHE A 231 9.57 0.18 -19.30
N SER A 232 8.53 -0.64 -19.12
CA SER A 232 7.92 -1.38 -20.22
C SER A 232 6.95 -0.54 -21.06
N ALA A 233 6.48 0.60 -20.52
CA ALA A 233 5.55 1.48 -21.21
C ALA A 233 5.57 2.91 -20.63
N GLU A 234 5.22 3.90 -21.45
CA GLU A 234 5.21 5.33 -21.08
C GLU A 234 4.34 5.63 -19.85
N TRP A 235 3.23 4.90 -19.66
CA TRP A 235 2.37 5.12 -18.49
C TRP A 235 3.09 4.79 -17.17
N GLN A 236 4.07 3.87 -17.16
CA GLN A 236 4.83 3.52 -15.95
C GLN A 236 5.71 4.68 -15.51
N GLU A 237 6.42 5.29 -16.46
CA GLU A 237 7.23 6.49 -16.24
C GLU A 237 6.37 7.63 -15.68
N ARG A 238 5.18 7.87 -16.25
CA ARG A 238 4.24 8.88 -15.75
C ARG A 238 3.76 8.62 -14.31
N VAL A 239 3.58 7.36 -13.91
CA VAL A 239 3.23 7.03 -12.51
C VAL A 239 4.44 7.28 -11.61
N CYS A 240 5.62 6.81 -12.03
CA CYS A 240 6.87 6.97 -11.31
C CYS A 240 7.12 8.45 -10.98
N ASP A 241 7.14 9.32 -12.00
CA ASP A 241 7.36 10.76 -11.84
C ASP A 241 6.37 11.41 -10.86
N ARG A 242 5.09 11.03 -10.97
CA ARG A 242 4.02 11.56 -10.11
C ARG A 242 4.23 11.17 -8.65
N ILE A 243 4.59 9.92 -8.37
CA ILE A 243 4.80 9.44 -7.01
C ILE A 243 6.10 10.03 -6.44
N SER A 244 7.16 10.09 -7.23
CA SER A 244 8.44 10.64 -6.82
C SER A 244 8.40 12.12 -6.47
N ALA A 245 7.48 12.87 -7.07
CA ALA A 245 7.25 14.27 -6.72
C ALA A 245 6.88 14.49 -5.24
N TYR A 246 6.42 13.45 -4.51
CA TYR A 246 6.10 13.55 -3.08
C TYR A 246 7.31 13.38 -2.16
N GLY A 247 8.45 12.88 -2.66
CA GLY A 247 9.73 12.87 -1.92
C GLY A 247 9.85 11.88 -0.76
N TYR A 248 8.98 10.87 -0.67
CA TYR A 248 9.04 9.81 0.34
C TYR A 248 9.49 8.48 -0.27
N GLU A 249 10.58 8.51 -1.02
CA GLU A 249 11.17 7.31 -1.61
C GLU A 249 11.74 6.38 -0.55
N GLU A 250 11.75 5.08 -0.86
CA GLU A 250 12.18 4.06 0.10
C GLU A 250 13.65 4.19 0.48
N ASP A 251 14.53 4.54 -0.47
CA ASP A 251 15.95 4.81 -0.21
C ASP A 251 16.12 5.82 0.94
N THR A 252 15.34 6.91 0.93
CA THR A 252 15.37 7.95 1.97
C THR A 252 14.88 7.44 3.32
N LEU A 253 13.92 6.52 3.34
CA LEU A 253 13.41 5.93 4.58
C LEU A 253 14.43 4.97 5.19
N LEU A 254 15.13 4.21 4.35
CA LEU A 254 16.15 3.24 4.76
C LEU A 254 17.42 3.89 5.30
N GLU A 255 17.63 5.20 5.13
CA GLU A 255 18.69 5.94 5.85
C GLU A 255 18.54 5.85 7.38
N GLN A 256 17.34 5.55 7.88
CA GLN A 256 17.06 5.36 9.31
C GLN A 256 17.25 3.90 9.77
N ALA A 257 17.61 2.99 8.86
CA ALA A 257 17.84 1.58 9.14
C ALA A 257 19.33 1.22 8.99
N ILE A 258 19.74 0.17 9.68
CA ILE A 258 20.97 -0.56 9.37
C ILE A 258 20.63 -1.60 8.31
N LEU A 259 21.33 -1.58 7.18
CA LEU A 259 21.15 -2.56 6.11
C LEU A 259 22.17 -3.68 6.25
N LEU A 260 21.69 -4.91 6.45
CA LEU A 260 22.50 -6.13 6.59
C LEU A 260 22.34 -7.07 5.41
#